data_AF-A0A2W6B6Z3-F1
#
_entry.id   AF-A0A2W6B6Z3-F1
#
_cell.length_a   1.000
_cell.length_b   1.000
_cell.length_c   1.000
_cell.angle_alpha   90.00
_cell.angle_beta   90.00
_cell.angle_gamma   90.00
#
_symmetry.space_group_name_H-M   'P 1'
#
loop_
_entity.id
_entity.type
_entity.pdbx_description
1 polymer ?
#
loop_
_entity_poly.entity_id
_entity_poly.type
_entity_poly.pdbx_seq_one_letter_code
_entity_poly.pdbx_strand_id
1 'polypeptide(L)'
;MLILAAALTLALFLAAYDNLTQNSRATTNSAYSASSYGIALPTPVSTMEAVPTFDPFADRFKPKPLTNSSPEEVGQVAINWSSRRWPNFTMQVLLSKSTTLDEVAGFGWGTQHFASIETPPLMVVVLKGTSDLNPRFQSKNNGTLYVGLVFDLWAGVPSMWFTSPNGEGFAKVLNDPTLPSMPSASRPSALPSPVSTAQQPIPAPPTTGPNKVPIAQVTPEGVPNNQVGAGDFGAWQYTAYIVGPGGGGNSNGVDVKPGDVTANVACKANTQTGIDGYITSNKQLLARVVKNGGQAEVLVVFSHYQSVDSFRAWVKAHGLKVTDTHLRGVDGNVYKDMPVHSPDGTTDPLPADRMNTINNYNAQNYPTLINKGVYLVRARADTKELLAIAAEPFVSFIDVIPSVIRMELVNKGVRGATQINVDSTCAGAISYVVETGLYDKSK
;
A
#
# COMPACT_ATOMS: atom_id res chain seq x y z
N MET A 1 26.78 -16.07 -53.29
CA MET A 1 25.55 -16.87 -53.12
C MET A 1 25.40 -17.54 -51.75
N LEU A 2 26.31 -17.33 -50.77
CA LEU A 2 26.18 -17.85 -49.40
C LEU A 2 25.74 -16.83 -48.34
N ILE A 3 25.61 -15.54 -48.70
CA ILE A 3 25.24 -14.47 -47.74
C ILE A 3 23.72 -14.22 -47.73
N LEU A 4 22.99 -14.67 -48.75
CA LEU A 4 21.53 -14.49 -48.83
C LEU A 4 20.73 -15.53 -48.02
N ALA A 5 21.35 -16.64 -47.60
CA ALA A 5 20.65 -17.71 -46.86
C ALA A 5 20.51 -17.42 -45.35
N ALA A 6 21.37 -16.58 -44.77
CA ALA A 6 21.34 -16.26 -43.34
C ALA A 6 20.35 -15.13 -42.98
N ALA A 7 20.02 -14.25 -43.93
CA ALA A 7 19.05 -13.17 -43.72
C ALA A 7 17.59 -13.67 -43.74
N LEU A 8 17.32 -14.78 -44.44
CA LEU A 8 15.97 -15.33 -44.55
C LEU A 8 15.57 -16.20 -43.34
N THR A 9 16.53 -16.73 -42.58
CA THR A 9 16.26 -17.49 -41.35
C THR A 9 15.97 -16.58 -40.15
N LEU A 10 16.51 -15.36 -40.13
CA LEU A 10 16.27 -14.40 -39.06
C LEU A 10 14.89 -13.71 -39.17
N ALA A 11 14.34 -13.58 -40.39
CA ALA A 11 13.01 -13.02 -40.61
C ALA A 11 11.87 -13.98 -40.23
N LEU A 12 12.10 -15.29 -40.26
CA LEU A 12 11.10 -16.31 -39.89
C LEU A 12 11.00 -16.54 -38.37
N PHE A 13 12.01 -16.12 -37.58
CA PHE A 13 11.94 -16.19 -36.12
C PHE A 13 11.19 -15.01 -35.48
N LEU A 14 11.13 -13.86 -36.15
CA LEU A 14 10.42 -12.67 -35.64
C LEU A 14 8.90 -12.71 -35.90
N ALA A 15 8.43 -13.45 -36.92
CA ALA A 15 7.00 -13.58 -37.20
C ALA A 15 6.27 -14.65 -36.35
N ALA A 16 7.01 -15.50 -35.61
CA ALA A 16 6.42 -16.51 -34.73
C ALA A 16 6.20 -16.02 -33.28
N TYR A 17 6.71 -14.84 -32.92
CA TYR A 17 6.58 -14.29 -31.57
C TYR A 17 5.33 -13.41 -31.39
N ASP A 18 4.80 -12.84 -32.47
CA ASP A 18 3.62 -11.95 -32.43
C ASP A 18 2.26 -12.69 -32.38
N ASN A 19 2.25 -14.01 -32.47
CA ASN A 19 1.00 -14.81 -32.52
C ASN A 19 0.58 -15.45 -31.18
N LEU A 20 1.26 -15.11 -30.07
CA LEU A 20 1.00 -15.69 -28.74
C LEU A 20 0.28 -14.74 -27.75
N THR A 21 -0.08 -13.52 -28.17
CA THR A 21 -0.71 -12.51 -27.28
C THR A 21 -2.12 -12.07 -27.68
N GLN A 22 -2.79 -12.76 -28.60
CA GLN A 22 -4.21 -12.52 -28.90
C GLN A 22 -5.02 -13.80 -28.83
N ASN A 23 -5.38 -14.25 -27.63
CA ASN A 23 -6.62 -15.01 -27.38
C ASN A 23 -6.85 -15.19 -25.88
N SER A 24 -7.67 -14.32 -25.29
CA SER A 24 -8.62 -14.61 -24.18
C SER A 24 -9.11 -13.32 -23.51
N ARG A 25 -10.03 -12.62 -24.18
CA ARG A 25 -10.96 -11.71 -23.49
C ARG A 25 -12.37 -12.25 -23.72
N ALA A 26 -12.85 -13.03 -22.75
CA ALA A 26 -14.27 -13.29 -22.55
C ALA A 26 -14.57 -12.99 -21.07
N THR A 27 -15.15 -11.81 -20.88
CA THR A 27 -15.68 -11.28 -19.62
C THR A 27 -16.92 -12.06 -19.18
N THR A 28 -16.91 -12.58 -17.96
CA THR A 28 -18.14 -12.97 -17.24
C THR A 28 -18.24 -12.16 -15.95
N ASN A 29 -19.17 -11.21 -15.98
CA ASN A 29 -19.66 -10.46 -14.83
C ASN A 29 -20.29 -11.43 -13.82
N SER A 30 -19.91 -11.33 -12.55
CA SER A 30 -20.66 -11.94 -11.44
C SER A 30 -21.01 -10.84 -10.42
N ALA A 31 -22.31 -10.60 -10.32
CA ALA A 31 -22.95 -9.65 -9.44
C ALA A 31 -22.80 -10.08 -7.97
N TYR A 32 -22.44 -9.15 -7.10
CA TYR A 32 -22.61 -9.30 -5.65
C TYR A 32 -23.94 -8.64 -5.23
N SER A 33 -24.82 -9.49 -4.71
CA SER A 33 -26.13 -9.19 -4.14
C SER A 33 -26.00 -8.46 -2.80
N ALA A 34 -26.92 -7.52 -2.57
CA ALA A 34 -27.07 -6.73 -1.36
C ALA A 34 -28.04 -7.35 -0.32
N SER A 35 -28.16 -6.65 0.81
CA SER A 35 -29.05 -6.78 1.99
C SER A 35 -28.38 -7.46 3.21
N SER A 36 -28.50 -6.94 4.44
CA SER A 36 -29.68 -6.34 5.07
C SER A 36 -29.36 -5.28 6.15
N TYR A 37 -30.37 -4.43 6.41
CA TYR A 37 -30.41 -3.30 7.34
C TYR A 37 -30.54 -3.73 8.81
N GLY A 38 -29.93 -2.97 9.72
CA GLY A 38 -30.21 -2.96 11.16
C GLY A 38 -30.27 -1.53 11.68
N ILE A 39 -31.42 -1.16 12.26
CA ILE A 39 -31.78 0.17 12.76
C ILE A 39 -31.15 0.40 14.14
N ALA A 40 -30.51 1.56 14.36
CA ALA A 40 -30.22 2.09 15.69
C ALA A 40 -30.58 3.58 15.77
N LEU A 41 -31.32 3.95 16.82
CA LEU A 41 -31.83 5.28 17.17
C LEU A 41 -30.73 6.21 17.72
N PRO A 42 -30.94 7.55 17.71
CA PRO A 42 -29.86 8.53 17.77
C PRO A 42 -29.42 8.85 19.20
N THR A 43 -28.12 9.08 19.37
CA THR A 43 -27.56 9.81 20.52
C THR A 43 -26.96 11.13 20.03
N PRO A 44 -27.16 12.26 20.74
CA PRO A 44 -26.65 13.55 20.32
C PRO A 44 -25.23 13.74 20.87
N VAL A 45 -24.22 13.77 20.00
CA VAL A 45 -22.88 14.22 20.39
C VAL A 45 -22.29 15.05 19.25
N SER A 46 -22.07 16.33 19.52
CA SER A 46 -21.31 17.25 18.68
C SER A 46 -19.86 16.75 18.67
N THR A 47 -19.51 16.00 17.63
CA THR A 47 -18.15 15.58 17.31
C THR A 47 -17.87 16.07 15.90
N MET A 48 -16.85 16.90 15.75
CA MET A 48 -16.31 17.24 14.42
C MET A 48 -15.61 15.99 13.89
N GLU A 49 -16.34 15.16 13.15
CA GLU A 49 -15.72 14.17 12.28
C GLU A 49 -15.20 14.87 11.03
N ALA A 50 -13.89 14.75 10.78
CA ALA A 50 -13.35 14.90 9.44
C ALA A 50 -13.87 13.72 8.60
N VAL A 51 -15.06 13.87 8.03
CA VAL A 51 -15.62 12.84 7.14
C VAL A 51 -14.92 12.96 5.78
N PRO A 52 -14.20 11.93 5.29
CA PRO A 52 -13.79 11.87 3.89
C PRO A 52 -15.06 11.70 3.05
N THR A 53 -15.66 12.82 2.67
CA THR A 53 -16.88 12.84 1.87
C THR A 53 -16.51 12.73 0.39
N PHE A 54 -17.11 11.76 -0.29
CA PHE A 54 -17.20 11.75 -1.74
C PHE A 54 -17.83 13.08 -2.17
N ASP A 55 -17.05 13.95 -2.80
CA ASP A 55 -17.50 15.27 -3.21
C ASP A 55 -18.14 15.18 -4.61
N PRO A 56 -19.48 15.26 -4.76
CA PRO A 56 -20.14 15.21 -6.06
C PRO A 56 -19.75 16.38 -6.98
N PHE A 57 -19.02 17.38 -6.46
CA PHE A 57 -18.45 18.47 -7.24
C PHE A 57 -17.03 18.20 -7.75
N ALA A 58 -16.37 17.13 -7.29
CA ALA A 58 -15.01 16.75 -7.71
C ALA A 58 -14.94 16.44 -9.22
N ASP A 59 -15.99 15.87 -9.83
CA ASP A 59 -16.04 15.51 -11.26
C ASP A 59 -15.82 16.68 -12.23
N ARG A 60 -15.96 17.93 -11.77
CA ARG A 60 -15.79 19.12 -12.63
C ARG A 60 -14.46 19.83 -12.44
N PHE A 61 -13.69 19.48 -11.41
CA PHE A 61 -12.35 20.00 -11.22
C PHE A 61 -11.38 19.01 -11.87
N LYS A 62 -10.68 19.43 -12.92
CA LYS A 62 -9.68 18.59 -13.59
C LYS A 62 -8.35 18.78 -12.86
N PRO A 63 -7.89 17.80 -12.06
CA PRO A 63 -6.63 17.92 -11.34
C PRO A 63 -5.49 18.11 -12.34
N LYS A 64 -4.55 19.00 -12.02
CA LYS A 64 -3.28 19.12 -12.73
C LYS A 64 -2.18 19.30 -11.69
N PRO A 65 -1.06 18.55 -11.77
CA PRO A 65 0.07 18.75 -10.87
C PRO A 65 0.50 20.23 -10.78
N LEU A 66 0.75 20.68 -9.56
CA LEU A 66 1.11 22.06 -9.20
C LEU A 66 2.53 22.16 -8.62
N THR A 67 3.38 21.14 -8.81
CA THR A 67 4.74 21.07 -8.24
C THR A 67 5.65 22.23 -8.62
N ASN A 68 5.41 22.84 -9.77
CA ASN A 68 6.18 23.97 -10.28
C ASN A 68 5.40 25.28 -10.24
N SER A 69 4.22 25.29 -9.62
CA SER A 69 3.39 26.48 -9.53
C SER A 69 3.86 27.38 -8.39
N SER A 70 3.84 28.67 -8.64
CA SER A 70 4.03 29.71 -7.63
C SER A 70 2.87 29.70 -6.61
N PRO A 71 3.08 30.24 -5.40
CA PRO A 71 2.01 30.40 -4.42
C PRO A 71 0.79 31.14 -4.96
N GLU A 72 1.00 32.16 -5.80
CA GLU A 72 -0.06 32.93 -6.44
C GLU A 72 -0.90 32.07 -7.39
N GLU A 73 -0.25 31.23 -8.21
CA GLU A 73 -0.94 30.30 -9.11
C GLU A 73 -1.78 29.26 -8.34
N VAL A 74 -1.22 28.67 -7.28
CA VAL A 74 -1.97 27.73 -6.43
C VAL A 74 -3.13 28.44 -5.72
N GLY A 75 -2.95 29.69 -5.31
CA GLY A 75 -4.01 30.55 -4.78
C GLY A 75 -5.17 30.76 -5.77
N GLN A 76 -4.86 30.94 -7.06
CA GLN A 76 -5.89 31.06 -8.09
C GLN A 76 -6.62 29.73 -8.34
N VAL A 77 -5.90 28.61 -8.29
CA VAL A 77 -6.50 27.26 -8.35
C VAL A 77 -7.45 27.04 -7.17
N ALA A 78 -7.05 27.46 -5.97
CA ALA A 78 -7.85 27.42 -4.75
C ALA A 78 -9.14 28.26 -4.85
N ILE A 79 -9.07 29.48 -5.39
CA ILE A 79 -10.26 30.29 -5.71
C ILE A 79 -11.18 29.52 -6.64
N ASN A 80 -10.65 29.01 -7.76
CA ASN A 80 -11.45 28.31 -8.77
C ASN A 80 -12.14 27.06 -8.20
N TRP A 81 -11.45 26.31 -7.33
CA TRP A 81 -12.01 25.16 -6.63
C TRP A 81 -13.13 25.60 -5.66
N SER A 82 -12.85 26.61 -4.83
CA SER A 82 -13.77 27.08 -3.78
C SER A 82 -15.01 27.78 -4.33
N SER A 83 -14.89 28.61 -5.37
CA SER A 83 -16.02 29.30 -5.99
C SER A 83 -17.02 28.34 -6.65
N ARG A 84 -16.61 27.11 -7.00
CA ARG A 84 -17.55 26.09 -7.47
C ARG A 84 -18.35 25.47 -6.33
N ARG A 85 -17.71 25.30 -5.18
CA ARG A 85 -18.32 24.73 -3.96
C ARG A 85 -19.20 25.76 -3.24
N TRP A 86 -18.82 27.04 -3.29
CA TRP A 86 -19.53 28.17 -2.69
C TRP A 86 -19.76 29.28 -3.73
N PRO A 87 -20.66 29.07 -4.70
CA PRO A 87 -20.87 29.99 -5.83
C PRO A 87 -21.43 31.37 -5.41
N ASN A 88 -21.94 31.48 -4.19
CA ASN A 88 -22.51 32.71 -3.65
C ASN A 88 -21.48 33.61 -2.93
N PHE A 89 -20.20 33.22 -2.95
CA PHE A 89 -19.12 33.95 -2.31
C PHE A 89 -18.06 34.36 -3.33
N THR A 90 -17.67 35.63 -3.27
CA THR A 90 -16.48 36.14 -3.96
C THR A 90 -15.26 35.84 -3.11
N MET A 91 -14.40 34.93 -3.57
CA MET A 91 -13.24 34.45 -2.83
C MET A 91 -12.00 35.32 -3.09
N GLN A 92 -11.28 35.66 -2.03
CA GLN A 92 -9.97 36.33 -2.07
C GLN A 92 -8.94 35.49 -1.34
N VAL A 93 -7.74 35.32 -1.92
CA VAL A 93 -6.61 34.68 -1.22
C VAL A 93 -6.10 35.62 -0.13
N LEU A 94 -6.07 35.14 1.12
CA LEU A 94 -5.40 35.81 2.23
C LEU A 94 -3.97 35.31 2.43
N LEU A 95 -3.73 34.02 2.18
CA LEU A 95 -2.44 33.37 2.32
C LEU A 95 -2.31 32.27 1.28
N SER A 96 -1.13 32.16 0.67
CA SER A 96 -0.69 30.96 -0.04
C SER A 96 0.79 30.77 0.26
N LYS A 97 1.17 29.64 0.86
CA LYS A 97 2.58 29.34 1.18
C LYS A 97 2.85 27.84 1.24
N SER A 98 4.06 27.45 0.86
CA SER A 98 4.55 26.10 1.13
C SER A 98 4.44 25.78 2.62
N THR A 99 4.10 24.53 2.93
CA THR A 99 3.94 24.06 4.30
C THR A 99 4.45 22.64 4.43
N THR A 100 4.67 22.21 5.65
CA THR A 100 4.93 20.82 6.03
C THR A 100 3.72 20.23 6.78
N LEU A 101 3.73 18.91 6.95
CA LEU A 101 2.73 18.21 7.74
C LEU A 101 2.69 18.66 9.20
N ASP A 102 3.86 18.88 9.81
CA ASP A 102 3.98 19.31 11.20
C ASP A 102 3.44 20.74 11.40
N GLU A 103 3.70 21.63 10.44
CA GLU A 103 3.11 22.98 10.45
C GLU A 103 1.58 22.92 10.35
N VAL A 104 1.06 22.06 9.46
CA VAL A 104 -0.39 21.85 9.31
C VAL A 104 -1.02 21.33 10.61
N ALA A 105 -0.39 20.36 11.26
CA ALA A 105 -0.82 19.87 12.58
C ALA A 105 -0.78 20.99 13.64
N GLY A 106 0.24 21.87 13.57
CA GLY A 106 0.40 23.03 14.44
C GLY A 106 -0.72 24.08 14.31
N PHE A 107 -1.42 24.14 13.16
CA PHE A 107 -2.55 25.05 12.97
C PHE A 107 -3.78 24.66 13.80
N GLY A 108 -3.85 23.43 14.31
CA GLY A 108 -5.02 22.92 15.04
C GLY A 108 -6.16 22.49 14.12
N TRP A 109 -5.88 22.25 12.86
CA TRP A 109 -6.81 21.73 11.85
C TRP A 109 -6.92 20.20 11.88
N GLY A 110 -6.53 19.57 12.99
CA GLY A 110 -6.36 18.13 13.06
C GLY A 110 -5.12 17.65 12.29
N THR A 111 -4.97 16.33 12.23
CA THR A 111 -3.89 15.66 11.50
C THR A 111 -4.37 15.26 10.12
N GLN A 112 -3.64 15.63 9.07
CA GLN A 112 -3.88 15.05 7.75
C GLN A 112 -3.27 13.67 7.65
N HIS A 113 -4.01 12.78 7.00
CA HIS A 113 -3.51 11.49 6.57
C HIS A 113 -3.19 11.60 5.07
N PHE A 114 -1.91 11.63 4.72
CA PHE A 114 -1.51 11.47 3.33
C PHE A 114 -1.39 9.98 3.03
N ALA A 115 -2.15 9.55 2.04
CA ALA A 115 -2.19 8.20 1.49
C ALA A 115 -0.94 7.88 0.63
N SER A 116 0.24 8.41 1.00
CA SER A 116 1.45 8.29 0.20
C SER A 116 2.66 7.99 1.07
N ILE A 117 3.47 7.04 0.60
CA ILE A 117 4.83 6.71 1.05
C ILE A 117 5.72 7.96 1.18
N GLU A 118 5.53 8.95 0.31
CA GLU A 118 6.25 10.23 0.34
C GLU A 118 5.27 11.34 0.77
N THR A 119 5.69 12.26 1.65
CA THR A 119 4.92 13.48 1.89
C THR A 119 5.00 14.35 0.64
N PRO A 120 3.88 14.64 -0.05
CA PRO A 120 3.92 15.52 -1.20
C PRO A 120 4.41 16.90 -0.76
N PRO A 121 5.02 17.70 -1.65
CA PRO A 121 5.16 19.13 -1.42
C PRO A 121 3.77 19.69 -1.13
N LEU A 122 3.58 20.28 0.05
CA LEU A 122 2.29 20.81 0.48
C LEU A 122 2.27 22.32 0.35
N MET A 123 1.09 22.85 0.06
CA MET A 123 0.84 24.28 0.12
C MET A 123 -0.44 24.54 0.89
N VAL A 124 -0.35 25.40 1.91
CA VAL A 124 -1.54 25.90 2.61
C VAL A 124 -2.04 27.14 1.90
N VAL A 125 -3.35 27.16 1.62
CA VAL A 125 -4.05 28.33 1.08
C VAL A 125 -5.20 28.69 2.00
N VAL A 126 -5.28 29.96 2.38
CA VAL A 126 -6.42 30.50 3.14
C VAL A 126 -7.14 31.51 2.28
N LEU A 127 -8.44 31.32 2.11
CA LEU A 127 -9.33 32.21 1.37
C LEU A 127 -10.31 32.89 2.33
N LYS A 128 -10.72 34.10 1.98
CA LYS A 128 -11.85 34.80 2.56
C LYS A 128 -12.88 35.08 1.47
N GLY A 129 -14.07 34.51 1.65
CA GLY A 129 -15.25 34.74 0.85
C GLY A 129 -16.12 35.84 1.45
N THR A 130 -16.59 36.75 0.60
CA THR A 130 -17.66 37.70 0.93
C THR A 130 -18.88 37.42 0.06
N SER A 131 -20.07 37.41 0.65
CA SER A 131 -21.33 37.18 -0.05
C SER A 131 -22.18 38.44 -0.10
N ASP A 132 -22.63 38.81 -1.30
CA ASP A 132 -23.55 39.92 -1.52
C ASP A 132 -25.02 39.49 -1.44
N LEU A 133 -25.31 38.26 -0.99
CA LEU A 133 -26.68 37.76 -0.88
C LEU A 133 -27.49 38.62 0.11
N ASN A 134 -28.75 38.88 -0.23
CA ASN A 134 -29.65 39.67 0.60
C ASN A 134 -29.74 39.07 2.04
N PRO A 135 -29.54 39.87 3.11
CA PRO A 135 -29.52 39.41 4.49
C PRO A 135 -30.78 38.67 4.94
N ARG A 136 -31.91 38.81 4.22
CA ARG A 136 -33.15 38.05 4.50
C ARG A 136 -33.03 36.54 4.27
N PHE A 137 -32.04 36.09 3.51
CA PHE A 137 -31.77 34.67 3.24
C PHE A 137 -30.48 34.16 3.89
N GLN A 138 -29.79 35.02 4.64
CA GLN A 138 -28.58 34.60 5.34
C GLN A 138 -28.99 33.85 6.63
N SER A 139 -28.50 32.62 6.78
CA SER A 139 -28.34 32.04 8.11
C SER A 139 -27.41 32.95 8.92
N LYS A 140 -27.29 32.77 10.24
CA LYS A 140 -26.53 33.62 11.21
C LYS A 140 -25.05 33.97 10.87
N ASN A 141 -24.55 33.63 9.70
CA ASN A 141 -23.22 33.96 9.21
C ASN A 141 -23.25 35.32 8.51
N ASN A 142 -22.46 36.27 9.00
CA ASN A 142 -22.38 37.69 8.58
C ASN A 142 -21.85 37.92 7.15
N GLY A 143 -22.32 37.16 6.15
CA GLY A 143 -21.86 37.26 4.76
C GLY A 143 -20.37 36.96 4.54
N THR A 144 -19.66 36.46 5.55
CA THR A 144 -18.22 36.13 5.47
C THR A 144 -18.01 34.62 5.64
N LEU A 145 -17.05 34.07 4.90
CA LEU A 145 -16.64 32.67 4.98
C LEU A 145 -15.12 32.58 4.85
N TYR A 146 -14.43 31.97 5.79
CA TYR A 146 -13.02 31.60 5.66
C TYR A 146 -12.94 30.15 5.18
N VAL A 147 -12.03 29.89 4.24
CA VAL A 147 -11.74 28.54 3.72
C VAL A 147 -10.25 28.27 3.82
N GLY A 148 -9.86 27.23 4.53
CA GLY A 148 -8.49 26.71 4.57
C GLY A 148 -8.39 25.51 3.68
N LEU A 149 -7.37 25.44 2.85
CA LEU A 149 -7.07 24.33 1.96
C LEU A 149 -5.62 23.93 2.19
N VAL A 150 -5.34 22.63 2.26
CA VAL A 150 -3.98 22.12 2.08
C VAL A 150 -3.95 21.35 0.78
N PHE A 151 -3.15 21.83 -0.15
CA PHE A 151 -2.96 21.20 -1.46
C PHE A 151 -1.85 20.16 -1.40
N ASP A 152 -2.14 19.00 -1.94
CA ASP A 152 -1.13 18.08 -2.46
C ASP A 152 -0.70 18.60 -3.83
N LEU A 153 0.54 19.11 -3.94
CA LEU A 153 1.01 19.69 -5.20
C LEU A 153 1.30 18.64 -6.29
N TRP A 154 1.46 17.35 -5.96
CA TRP A 154 1.54 16.30 -6.97
C TRP A 154 0.19 16.04 -7.60
N ALA A 155 -0.82 15.85 -6.76
CA ALA A 155 -2.18 15.58 -7.24
C ALA A 155 -2.86 16.84 -7.79
N GLY A 156 -2.42 18.03 -7.36
CA GLY A 156 -3.00 19.31 -7.77
C GLY A 156 -4.41 19.55 -7.25
N VAL A 157 -4.75 18.93 -6.12
CA VAL A 157 -6.06 18.99 -5.46
C VAL A 157 -5.90 19.28 -3.97
N PRO A 158 -6.91 19.86 -3.31
CA PRO A 158 -6.94 19.92 -1.86
C PRO A 158 -6.98 18.51 -1.26
N SER A 159 -5.99 18.16 -0.45
CA SER A 159 -5.98 16.94 0.36
C SER A 159 -6.73 17.12 1.68
N MET A 160 -6.90 18.37 2.14
CA MET A 160 -7.94 18.71 3.11
C MET A 160 -8.45 20.13 2.96
N TRP A 161 -9.62 20.38 3.59
CA TRP A 161 -10.19 21.70 3.67
C TRP A 161 -10.94 21.94 4.99
N PHE A 162 -10.99 23.20 5.41
CA PHE A 162 -11.73 23.71 6.58
C PHE A 162 -12.53 24.93 6.21
N THR A 163 -13.65 25.14 6.88
CA THR A 163 -14.41 26.38 6.76
C THR A 163 -14.74 26.97 8.12
N SER A 164 -14.82 28.30 8.16
CA SER A 164 -15.24 29.03 9.36
C SER A 164 -15.98 30.31 8.98
N PRO A 165 -17.17 30.59 9.54
CA PRO A 165 -17.92 31.80 9.21
C PRO A 165 -17.33 33.09 9.82
N ASN A 166 -16.49 32.98 10.84
CA ASN A 166 -15.92 34.11 11.59
C ASN A 166 -14.37 34.10 11.60
N GLY A 167 -13.75 33.13 10.94
CA GLY A 167 -12.29 32.97 10.91
C GLY A 167 -11.73 32.22 12.12
N GLU A 168 -12.60 31.67 12.98
CA GLU A 168 -12.19 30.75 14.03
C GLU A 168 -11.36 29.58 13.47
N GLY A 169 -10.22 29.32 14.10
CA GLY A 169 -9.25 28.32 13.64
C GLY A 169 -8.22 28.83 12.62
N PHE A 170 -8.37 30.06 12.10
CA PHE A 170 -7.43 30.64 11.14
C PHE A 170 -6.40 31.59 11.76
N ALA A 171 -6.60 32.03 13.01
CA ALA A 171 -5.74 32.98 13.71
C ALA A 171 -4.25 32.59 13.67
N LYS A 172 -3.94 31.30 13.93
CA LYS A 172 -2.55 30.80 13.92
C LYS A 172 -1.91 30.79 12.54
N VAL A 173 -2.61 30.27 11.52
CA VAL A 173 -2.05 30.15 10.17
C VAL A 173 -1.88 31.50 9.49
N LEU A 174 -2.77 32.46 9.77
CA LEU A 174 -2.71 33.84 9.27
C LEU A 174 -1.84 34.76 10.14
N ASN A 175 -1.40 34.28 11.32
CA ASN A 175 -0.77 35.10 12.35
C ASN A 175 -1.60 36.38 12.68
N ASP A 176 -2.92 36.21 12.75
CA ASP A 176 -3.88 37.30 12.99
C ASP A 176 -4.57 37.10 14.35
N PRO A 177 -4.14 37.86 15.40
CA PRO A 177 -4.71 37.73 16.74
C PRO A 177 -6.12 38.35 16.87
N THR A 178 -6.61 39.06 15.84
CA THR A 178 -7.95 39.65 15.85
C THR A 178 -9.04 38.63 15.50
N LEU A 179 -8.65 37.49 14.91
CA LEU A 179 -9.55 36.39 14.63
C LEU A 179 -9.82 35.56 15.90
N PRO A 180 -11.04 35.00 16.05
CA PRO A 180 -11.33 34.12 17.17
C PRO A 180 -10.34 32.94 17.23
N SER A 181 -9.75 32.70 18.40
CA SER A 181 -9.03 31.47 18.64
C SER A 181 -10.02 30.33 18.72
N MET A 182 -9.73 29.23 18.03
CA MET A 182 -10.44 27.98 18.28
C MET A 182 -10.26 27.65 19.78
N PRO A 183 -11.32 27.35 20.54
CA PRO A 183 -11.15 26.82 21.88
C PRO A 183 -10.25 25.62 21.71
N SER A 184 -9.07 25.61 22.39
CA SER A 184 -8.20 24.45 22.37
C SER A 184 -9.10 23.28 22.70
N ALA A 185 -9.41 22.44 21.70
CA ALA A 185 -10.04 21.18 21.95
C ALA A 185 -9.06 20.53 22.91
N SER A 186 -9.43 20.47 24.20
CA SER A 186 -8.61 19.88 25.23
C SER A 186 -8.39 18.49 24.74
N ARG A 187 -7.23 18.28 24.10
CA ARG A 187 -6.80 17.01 23.56
C ARG A 187 -7.08 16.05 24.70
N PRO A 188 -7.99 15.06 24.54
CA PRO A 188 -8.29 14.12 25.62
C PRO A 188 -6.95 13.73 26.22
N SER A 189 -6.77 14.07 27.50
CA SER A 189 -5.47 14.19 28.15
C SER A 189 -4.82 12.83 28.20
N ALA A 190 -4.08 12.49 27.13
CA ALA A 190 -3.75 11.12 26.77
C ALA A 190 -5.01 10.23 26.67
N LEU A 191 -5.01 9.29 25.72
CA LEU A 191 -5.73 8.04 26.01
C LEU A 191 -5.22 7.58 27.38
N PRO A 192 -6.07 7.08 28.30
CA PRO A 192 -5.55 6.44 29.50
C PRO A 192 -4.47 5.49 29.03
N SER A 193 -3.22 5.69 29.50
CA SER A 193 -2.10 4.82 29.19
C SER A 193 -2.66 3.42 29.21
N PRO A 194 -2.55 2.63 28.11
CA PRO A 194 -3.17 1.32 28.07
C PRO A 194 -2.79 0.67 29.39
N VAL A 195 -3.80 0.40 30.22
CA VAL A 195 -3.58 -0.45 31.39
C VAL A 195 -2.84 -1.61 30.78
N SER A 196 -1.62 -1.85 31.26
CA SER A 196 -0.83 -3.00 30.86
C SER A 196 -1.68 -4.22 31.22
N THR A 197 -2.61 -4.58 30.35
CA THR A 197 -3.20 -5.89 30.27
C THR A 197 -1.97 -6.72 30.02
N ALA A 198 -1.45 -7.31 31.10
CA ALA A 198 -0.38 -8.27 31.03
C ALA A 198 -0.70 -9.12 29.81
N GLN A 199 0.18 -9.05 28.79
CA GLN A 199 0.14 -9.92 27.63
C GLN A 199 -0.21 -11.29 28.19
N GLN A 200 -1.43 -11.77 27.93
CA GLN A 200 -1.67 -13.17 28.13
C GLN A 200 -0.63 -13.82 27.22
N PRO A 201 0.29 -14.64 27.76
CA PRO A 201 1.28 -15.30 26.95
C PRO A 201 0.50 -16.01 25.85
N ILE A 202 0.81 -15.68 24.60
CA ILE A 202 0.36 -16.46 23.45
C ILE A 202 0.67 -17.90 23.83
N PRO A 203 -0.33 -18.80 23.88
CA PRO A 203 -0.09 -20.19 24.24
C PRO A 203 1.07 -20.69 23.38
N ALA A 204 2.11 -21.20 24.03
CA ALA A 204 3.21 -21.82 23.30
C ALA A 204 2.58 -22.79 22.29
N PRO A 205 2.99 -22.78 21.01
CA PRO A 205 2.53 -23.79 20.06
C PRO A 205 2.73 -25.15 20.72
N PRO A 206 1.75 -26.07 20.65
CA PRO A 206 1.85 -27.34 21.34
C PRO A 206 3.17 -27.98 20.95
N THR A 207 4.08 -28.12 21.93
CA THR A 207 5.29 -28.91 21.80
C THR A 207 4.86 -30.36 21.77
N THR A 208 4.34 -30.81 20.64
CA THR A 208 4.26 -32.23 20.33
C THR A 208 5.69 -32.68 20.03
N GLY A 209 6.31 -33.28 21.05
CA GLY A 209 7.45 -34.15 20.82
C GLY A 209 7.09 -35.24 19.80
N PRO A 210 8.10 -35.94 19.23
CA PRO A 210 7.89 -36.94 18.18
C PRO A 210 7.23 -38.19 18.75
N ASN A 211 5.93 -38.11 19.03
CA ASN A 211 5.12 -39.26 19.34
C ASN A 211 4.73 -39.89 18.00
N LYS A 212 5.43 -40.97 17.64
CA LYS A 212 5.04 -41.89 16.57
C LYS A 212 3.73 -42.58 16.97
N VAL A 213 2.62 -41.88 16.86
CA VAL A 213 1.29 -42.48 16.85
C VAL A 213 0.98 -42.84 15.40
N PRO A 214 0.61 -44.08 15.07
CA PRO A 214 0.11 -44.41 13.74
C PRO A 214 -1.13 -43.56 13.49
N ILE A 215 -1.08 -42.70 12.46
CA ILE A 215 -2.22 -41.90 12.03
C ILE A 215 -3.27 -42.88 11.48
N ALA A 216 -4.24 -43.25 12.32
CA ALA A 216 -5.51 -43.74 11.82
C ALA A 216 -6.23 -42.55 11.17
N GLN A 217 -6.42 -42.63 9.86
CA GLN A 217 -7.18 -41.65 9.08
C GLN A 217 -8.63 -41.63 9.57
N VAL A 218 -8.92 -40.71 10.49
CA VAL A 218 -10.29 -40.23 10.69
C VAL A 218 -10.43 -39.08 9.69
N THR A 219 -10.91 -39.37 8.48
CA THR A 219 -11.30 -38.35 7.50
C THR A 219 -12.59 -37.67 7.99
N PRO A 220 -12.57 -36.39 8.37
CA PRO A 220 -13.80 -35.61 8.43
C PRO A 220 -14.35 -35.52 7.00
N GLU A 221 -15.61 -35.90 6.80
CA GLU A 221 -16.29 -35.70 5.51
C GLU A 221 -16.19 -34.22 5.12
N GLY A 222 -15.45 -33.91 4.05
CA GLY A 222 -15.31 -32.55 3.50
C GLY A 222 -13.88 -32.04 3.31
N VAL A 223 -12.84 -32.73 3.80
CA VAL A 223 -11.45 -32.35 3.50
C VAL A 223 -11.05 -32.88 2.12
N PRO A 224 -10.60 -32.05 1.17
CA PRO A 224 -10.11 -32.53 -0.12
C PRO A 224 -9.01 -33.58 0.07
N ASN A 225 -9.14 -34.74 -0.59
CA ASN A 225 -8.22 -35.88 -0.46
C ASN A 225 -6.73 -35.56 -0.77
N ASN A 226 -6.43 -34.35 -1.25
CA ASN A 226 -5.08 -33.90 -1.59
C ASN A 226 -4.48 -32.89 -0.59
N GLN A 227 -5.16 -32.53 0.49
CA GLN A 227 -4.59 -31.63 1.50
C GLN A 227 -3.46 -32.32 2.29
N VAL A 228 -2.27 -31.70 2.32
CA VAL A 228 -1.07 -32.21 3.01
C VAL A 228 -0.65 -31.37 4.22
N GLY A 229 -1.26 -30.20 4.40
CA GLY A 229 -1.05 -29.39 5.58
C GLY A 229 -2.01 -28.22 5.65
N ALA A 230 -2.23 -27.73 6.86
CA ALA A 230 -2.83 -26.44 7.11
C ALA A 230 -2.27 -25.87 8.42
N GLY A 231 -2.42 -24.57 8.62
CA GLY A 231 -2.11 -23.87 9.85
C GLY A 231 -2.84 -22.55 9.94
N ASP A 232 -3.24 -22.19 11.15
CA ASP A 232 -3.87 -20.92 11.49
C ASP A 232 -2.93 -20.14 12.44
N PHE A 233 -2.62 -18.91 12.05
CA PHE A 233 -1.74 -17.98 12.77
C PHE A 233 -2.51 -16.74 13.23
N GLY A 234 -3.84 -16.85 13.35
CA GLY A 234 -4.77 -15.82 13.77
C GLY A 234 -5.08 -14.81 12.67
N ALA A 235 -4.08 -14.03 12.26
CA ALA A 235 -4.25 -12.99 11.24
C ALA A 235 -4.26 -13.54 9.80
N TRP A 236 -3.72 -14.75 9.63
CA TRP A 236 -3.68 -15.47 8.37
C TRP A 236 -3.68 -16.97 8.63
N GLN A 237 -4.07 -17.71 7.61
CA GLN A 237 -4.05 -19.17 7.60
C GLN A 237 -3.48 -19.66 6.27
N TYR A 238 -2.95 -20.87 6.24
CA TYR A 238 -2.57 -21.52 5.00
C TYR A 238 -3.20 -22.89 4.86
N THR A 239 -3.41 -23.28 3.60
CA THR A 239 -3.75 -24.65 3.21
C THR A 239 -2.80 -25.10 2.13
N ALA A 240 -2.14 -26.24 2.34
CA ALA A 240 -1.23 -26.86 1.40
C ALA A 240 -1.83 -28.15 0.83
N TYR A 241 -1.69 -28.33 -0.47
CA TYR A 241 -2.26 -29.45 -1.21
C TYR A 241 -1.29 -29.99 -2.26
N ILE A 242 -1.45 -31.26 -2.60
CA ILE A 242 -0.83 -31.89 -3.77
C ILE A 242 -1.68 -31.57 -5.00
N VAL A 243 -1.03 -31.11 -6.08
CA VAL A 243 -1.70 -30.88 -7.35
C VAL A 243 -2.12 -32.20 -7.99
N GLY A 244 -3.41 -32.33 -8.29
CA GLY A 244 -3.99 -33.57 -8.82
C GLY A 244 -3.59 -33.88 -10.27
N PRO A 245 -3.94 -35.08 -10.79
CA PRO A 245 -3.53 -35.57 -12.12
C PRO A 245 -4.01 -34.72 -13.31
N GLY A 246 -5.07 -33.92 -13.15
CA GLY A 246 -5.54 -32.94 -14.13
C GLY A 246 -5.32 -31.50 -13.70
N GLY A 247 -4.62 -31.30 -12.57
CA GLY A 247 -4.24 -29.99 -12.07
C GLY A 247 -2.89 -29.59 -12.63
N GLY A 248 -2.74 -28.31 -12.92
CA GLY A 248 -1.51 -27.74 -13.44
C GLY A 248 -1.80 -26.38 -14.03
N GLY A 249 -0.83 -25.50 -13.98
CA GLY A 249 -1.00 -24.13 -14.43
C GLY A 249 0.14 -23.26 -13.96
N ASN A 250 0.09 -22.00 -14.38
CA ASN A 250 1.01 -20.99 -13.94
C ASN A 250 0.45 -20.32 -12.68
N SER A 251 1.10 -20.53 -11.53
CA SER A 251 0.79 -19.83 -10.29
C SER A 251 1.98 -18.93 -9.97
N ASN A 252 1.75 -17.61 -9.99
CA ASN A 252 2.79 -16.59 -9.74
C ASN A 252 4.03 -16.71 -10.65
N GLY A 253 3.82 -17.00 -11.94
CA GLY A 253 4.92 -17.16 -12.89
C GLY A 253 5.56 -18.56 -12.86
N VAL A 254 5.21 -19.41 -11.88
CA VAL A 254 5.78 -20.75 -11.72
C VAL A 254 4.84 -21.78 -12.31
N ASP A 255 5.34 -22.60 -13.23
CA ASP A 255 4.62 -23.74 -13.76
C ASP A 255 4.54 -24.85 -12.71
N VAL A 256 3.32 -25.13 -12.25
CA VAL A 256 3.02 -26.17 -11.26
C VAL A 256 2.54 -27.43 -11.98
N LYS A 257 3.10 -28.59 -11.62
CA LYS A 257 2.82 -29.88 -12.25
C LYS A 257 2.04 -30.81 -11.32
N PRO A 258 1.31 -31.81 -11.85
CA PRO A 258 0.74 -32.88 -11.05
C PRO A 258 1.78 -33.51 -10.11
N GLY A 259 1.42 -33.67 -8.84
CA GLY A 259 2.30 -34.18 -7.79
C GLY A 259 3.10 -33.12 -7.04
N ASP A 260 3.19 -31.89 -7.56
CA ASP A 260 3.79 -30.78 -6.81
C ASP A 260 2.93 -30.42 -5.61
N VAL A 261 3.57 -29.92 -4.55
CA VAL A 261 2.89 -29.35 -3.39
C VAL A 261 2.85 -27.84 -3.56
N THR A 262 1.67 -27.25 -3.34
CA THR A 262 1.47 -25.80 -3.31
C THR A 262 0.75 -25.40 -2.04
N ALA A 263 0.98 -24.18 -1.57
CA ALA A 263 0.26 -23.63 -0.43
C ALA A 263 -0.40 -22.30 -0.79
N ASN A 264 -1.66 -22.15 -0.38
CA ASN A 264 -2.40 -20.89 -0.50
C ASN A 264 -2.48 -20.23 0.87
N VAL A 265 -2.17 -18.95 0.93
CA VAL A 265 -2.28 -18.11 2.13
C VAL A 265 -3.54 -17.26 2.03
N ALA A 266 -4.36 -17.28 3.08
CA ALA A 266 -5.53 -16.44 3.22
C ALA A 266 -5.37 -15.51 4.44
N CYS A 267 -5.78 -14.25 4.29
CA CYS A 267 -5.77 -13.24 5.35
C CYS A 267 -6.86 -12.20 5.10
N LYS A 268 -7.11 -11.34 6.10
CA LYS A 268 -8.10 -10.24 6.01
C LYS A 268 -7.46 -8.93 5.51
N ALA A 269 -6.80 -8.97 4.35
CA ALA A 269 -6.07 -7.81 3.83
C ALA A 269 -6.94 -6.65 3.30
N ASN A 270 -8.28 -6.78 3.36
CA ASN A 270 -9.23 -5.73 2.96
C ASN A 270 -9.64 -4.78 4.11
N THR A 271 -9.08 -4.96 5.30
CA THR A 271 -9.37 -4.11 6.47
C THR A 271 -8.07 -3.71 7.15
N GLN A 272 -8.01 -2.50 7.71
CA GLN A 272 -6.83 -2.02 8.44
C GLN A 272 -6.43 -2.97 9.56
N THR A 273 -7.40 -3.40 10.39
CA THR A 273 -7.17 -4.38 11.47
C THR A 273 -6.58 -5.71 10.97
N GLY A 274 -7.03 -6.21 9.82
CA GLY A 274 -6.49 -7.45 9.26
C GLY A 274 -5.06 -7.29 8.73
N ILE A 275 -4.71 -6.11 8.19
CA ILE A 275 -3.35 -5.79 7.75
C ILE A 275 -2.42 -5.62 8.96
N ASP A 276 -2.86 -4.89 9.99
CA ASP A 276 -2.13 -4.74 11.25
C ASP A 276 -1.86 -6.07 11.92
N GLY A 277 -2.89 -6.94 11.97
CA GLY A 277 -2.77 -8.29 12.48
C GLY A 277 -1.75 -9.10 11.69
N TYR A 278 -1.76 -9.00 10.36
CA TYR A 278 -0.85 -9.73 9.49
C TYR A 278 0.61 -9.30 9.68
N ILE A 279 0.86 -7.99 9.69
CA ILE A 279 2.19 -7.41 9.90
C ILE A 279 2.72 -7.78 11.29
N THR A 280 1.87 -7.67 12.32
CA THR A 280 2.23 -8.03 13.69
C THR A 280 2.56 -9.51 13.82
N SER A 281 1.73 -10.39 13.24
CA SER A 281 1.97 -11.84 13.22
C SER A 281 3.30 -12.19 12.56
N ASN A 282 3.60 -11.59 11.40
CA ASN A 282 4.88 -11.80 10.71
C ASN A 282 6.09 -11.33 11.52
N LYS A 283 6.01 -10.18 12.18
CA LYS A 283 7.09 -9.71 13.08
C LYS A 283 7.41 -10.73 14.17
N GLN A 284 6.37 -11.36 14.76
CA GLN A 284 6.56 -12.39 15.77
C GLN A 284 7.19 -13.67 15.20
N LEU A 285 6.94 -13.98 13.92
CA LEU A 285 7.50 -15.14 13.25
C LEU A 285 8.99 -14.99 12.90
N LEU A 286 9.52 -13.76 12.81
CA LEU A 286 10.94 -13.53 12.53
C LEU A 286 11.86 -14.29 13.49
N ALA A 287 11.60 -14.19 14.80
CA ALA A 287 12.40 -14.88 15.82
C ALA A 287 12.34 -16.41 15.66
N ARG A 288 11.18 -16.95 15.23
CA ARG A 288 11.01 -18.38 14.95
C ARG A 288 11.84 -18.83 13.75
N VAL A 289 11.85 -18.04 12.68
CA VAL A 289 12.64 -18.31 11.47
C VAL A 289 14.14 -18.19 11.77
N VAL A 290 14.56 -17.17 12.52
CA VAL A 290 15.95 -17.01 13.00
C VAL A 290 16.42 -18.25 13.76
N LYS A 291 15.61 -18.76 14.69
CA LYS A 291 15.93 -19.95 15.50
C LYS A 291 16.13 -21.22 14.65
N ASN A 292 15.47 -21.32 13.51
CA ASN A 292 15.61 -22.47 12.62
C ASN A 292 16.92 -22.47 11.82
N GLY A 293 17.55 -21.30 11.65
CA GLY A 293 18.80 -21.16 10.91
C GLY A 293 18.63 -21.31 9.39
N GLY A 294 19.75 -21.13 8.67
CA GLY A 294 19.84 -21.34 7.23
C GLY A 294 19.45 -20.12 6.40
N GLN A 295 18.64 -20.34 5.37
CA GLN A 295 18.20 -19.29 4.44
C GLN A 295 16.67 -19.21 4.47
N ALA A 296 16.13 -18.00 4.54
CA ALA A 296 14.71 -17.72 4.41
C ALA A 296 14.43 -16.99 3.10
N GLU A 297 13.35 -17.35 2.43
CA GLU A 297 12.71 -16.46 1.47
C GLU A 297 11.97 -15.36 2.25
N VAL A 298 12.18 -14.12 1.80
CA VAL A 298 11.58 -12.92 2.37
C VAL A 298 10.99 -12.05 1.28
N LEU A 299 9.88 -11.39 1.60
CA LEU A 299 9.40 -10.22 0.87
C LEU A 299 9.63 -9.00 1.77
N VAL A 300 10.30 -7.98 1.26
CA VAL A 300 10.53 -6.73 2.02
C VAL A 300 9.79 -5.61 1.33
N VAL A 301 9.00 -4.87 2.10
CA VAL A 301 8.29 -3.67 1.65
C VAL A 301 8.92 -2.46 2.31
N PHE A 302 9.35 -1.50 1.50
CA PHE A 302 9.98 -0.27 1.98
C PHE A 302 8.93 0.78 2.35
N SER A 303 9.22 1.59 3.37
CA SER A 303 8.37 2.73 3.76
C SER A 303 8.56 3.95 2.87
N HIS A 304 9.65 3.99 2.09
CA HIS A 304 10.00 5.01 1.10
C HIS A 304 10.57 4.34 -0.15
N TYR A 305 10.37 4.92 -1.33
CA TYR A 305 11.02 4.42 -2.55
C TYR A 305 12.55 4.50 -2.38
N GLN A 306 13.22 3.39 -2.64
CA GLN A 306 14.67 3.33 -2.62
C GLN A 306 15.21 3.68 -4.00
N SER A 307 16.17 4.59 -4.05
CA SER A 307 16.93 4.80 -5.28
C SER A 307 17.64 3.51 -5.69
N VAL A 308 17.92 3.33 -6.98
CA VAL A 308 18.59 2.12 -7.51
C VAL A 308 19.92 1.87 -6.78
N ASP A 309 20.70 2.91 -6.54
CA ASP A 309 22.02 2.78 -5.90
C ASP A 309 21.91 2.52 -4.40
N SER A 310 20.98 3.20 -3.69
CA SER A 310 20.69 2.92 -2.28
C SER A 310 20.22 1.49 -2.08
N PHE A 311 19.34 1.00 -2.95
CA PHE A 311 18.83 -0.37 -2.92
C PHE A 311 19.95 -1.39 -3.14
N ARG A 312 20.80 -1.21 -4.16
CA ARG A 312 21.96 -2.08 -4.41
C ARG A 312 22.92 -2.12 -3.23
N ALA A 313 23.22 -0.97 -2.63
CA ALA A 313 24.08 -0.89 -1.45
C ALA A 313 23.49 -1.66 -0.27
N TRP A 314 22.18 -1.50 -0.02
CA TRP A 314 21.46 -2.21 1.03
C TRP A 314 21.41 -3.73 0.80
N VAL A 315 21.09 -4.18 -0.42
CA VAL A 315 21.11 -5.61 -0.81
C VAL A 315 22.48 -6.22 -0.52
N LYS A 316 23.56 -5.52 -0.90
CA LYS A 316 24.92 -5.97 -0.66
C LYS A 316 25.27 -6.00 0.83
N ALA A 317 24.86 -5.00 1.60
CA ALA A 317 25.13 -4.90 3.04
C ALA A 317 24.52 -6.06 3.82
N HIS A 318 23.31 -6.49 3.43
CA HIS A 318 22.59 -7.60 4.08
C HIS A 318 22.82 -8.97 3.40
N GLY A 319 23.69 -9.04 2.38
CA GLY A 319 24.02 -10.28 1.68
C GLY A 319 22.81 -10.96 1.02
N LEU A 320 21.84 -10.17 0.55
CA LEU A 320 20.58 -10.68 0.00
C LEU A 320 20.78 -11.27 -1.40
N LYS A 321 20.11 -12.39 -1.66
CA LYS A 321 19.99 -12.98 -3.00
C LYS A 321 18.62 -12.61 -3.56
N VAL A 322 18.56 -11.52 -4.30
CA VAL A 322 17.31 -10.98 -4.86
C VAL A 322 16.82 -11.86 -6.00
N THR A 323 15.52 -12.18 -6.00
CA THR A 323 14.84 -12.89 -7.10
C THR A 323 13.96 -11.93 -7.88
N ASP A 324 13.25 -11.03 -7.20
CA ASP A 324 12.34 -10.07 -7.81
C ASP A 324 12.49 -8.71 -7.16
N THR A 325 12.60 -7.67 -7.98
CA THR A 325 12.57 -6.28 -7.52
C THR A 325 11.40 -5.58 -8.18
N HIS A 326 10.57 -4.88 -7.42
CA HIS A 326 9.43 -4.13 -7.97
C HIS A 326 9.73 -2.64 -7.89
N LEU A 327 9.77 -2.00 -9.06
CA LEU A 327 9.89 -0.54 -9.18
C LEU A 327 8.52 0.09 -9.39
N ARG A 328 8.37 1.33 -8.94
CA ARG A 328 7.15 2.11 -9.16
C ARG A 328 7.38 3.24 -10.15
N GLY A 329 6.58 3.25 -11.21
CA GLY A 329 6.44 4.39 -12.10
C GLY A 329 5.18 5.19 -11.74
N VAL A 330 5.27 6.51 -11.82
CA VAL A 330 4.13 7.43 -11.60
C VAL A 330 3.98 8.36 -12.80
N ASP A 331 2.77 8.43 -13.33
CA ASP A 331 2.38 9.33 -14.42
C ASP A 331 1.07 10.05 -14.04
N GLY A 332 1.20 11.23 -13.42
CA GLY A 332 0.07 11.92 -12.80
C GLY A 332 -0.57 11.06 -11.71
N ASN A 333 -1.82 10.63 -11.93
CA ASN A 333 -2.58 9.75 -11.02
C ASN A 333 -2.47 8.26 -11.38
N VAL A 334 -1.70 7.91 -12.41
CA VAL A 334 -1.50 6.52 -12.85
C VAL A 334 -0.25 5.96 -12.18
N TYR A 335 -0.44 4.85 -11.48
CA TYR A 335 0.64 4.08 -10.87
C TYR A 335 0.92 2.85 -11.73
N LYS A 336 2.20 2.56 -11.97
CA LYS A 336 2.63 1.39 -12.72
C LYS A 336 3.68 0.61 -11.97
N ASP A 337 3.36 -0.64 -11.65
CA ASP A 337 4.34 -1.61 -11.18
C ASP A 337 5.21 -2.10 -12.34
N MET A 338 6.51 -2.20 -12.08
CA MET A 338 7.53 -2.58 -13.05
C MET A 338 8.42 -3.64 -12.40
N PRO A 339 8.01 -4.92 -12.47
CA PRO A 339 8.79 -6.01 -11.91
C PRO A 339 10.07 -6.22 -12.73
N VAL A 340 11.18 -6.38 -12.02
CA VAL A 340 12.50 -6.78 -12.54
C VAL A 340 12.82 -8.12 -11.90
N HIS A 341 12.71 -9.18 -12.69
CA HIS A 341 13.18 -10.50 -12.29
C HIS A 341 14.71 -10.54 -12.40
N SER A 342 15.37 -10.83 -11.29
CA SER A 342 16.82 -11.04 -11.23
C SER A 342 17.11 -12.50 -11.56
N PRO A 343 17.82 -12.80 -12.66
CA PRO A 343 18.18 -14.19 -12.96
C PRO A 343 18.98 -14.80 -11.81
N ASP A 344 18.73 -16.08 -11.53
CA ASP A 344 19.46 -16.83 -10.52
C ASP A 344 20.98 -16.69 -10.71
N GLY A 345 21.67 -16.33 -9.64
CA GLY A 345 23.14 -16.20 -9.62
C GLY A 345 23.68 -14.84 -10.08
N THR A 346 22.82 -13.88 -10.42
CA THR A 346 23.27 -12.50 -10.65
C THR A 346 23.65 -11.80 -9.34
N THR A 347 24.71 -10.99 -9.37
CA THR A 347 25.17 -10.21 -8.21
C THR A 347 24.56 -8.81 -8.16
N ASP A 348 24.02 -8.33 -9.29
CA ASP A 348 23.29 -7.06 -9.38
C ASP A 348 21.78 -7.34 -9.30
N PRO A 349 21.07 -6.87 -8.25
CA PRO A 349 19.64 -7.07 -8.10
C PRO A 349 18.78 -6.24 -9.09
N LEU A 350 19.42 -5.36 -9.85
CA LEU A 350 18.80 -4.56 -10.91
C LEU A 350 19.74 -4.49 -12.13
N PRO A 351 19.90 -5.56 -12.91
CA PRO A 351 20.81 -5.58 -14.05
C PRO A 351 20.54 -4.44 -15.05
N ALA A 352 21.60 -3.78 -15.51
CA ALA A 352 21.48 -2.60 -16.36
C ALA A 352 20.73 -2.85 -17.67
N ASP A 353 20.89 -4.03 -18.28
CA ASP A 353 20.18 -4.45 -19.49
C ASP A 353 18.66 -4.58 -19.27
N ARG A 354 18.24 -5.10 -18.12
CA ARG A 354 16.83 -5.19 -17.72
C ARG A 354 16.25 -3.81 -17.45
N MET A 355 16.98 -2.97 -16.71
CA MET A 355 16.60 -1.58 -16.47
C MET A 355 16.44 -0.79 -17.77
N ASN A 356 17.38 -0.95 -18.71
CA ASN A 356 17.29 -0.30 -20.02
C ASN A 356 16.07 -0.77 -20.82
N THR A 357 15.74 -2.07 -20.76
CA THR A 357 14.55 -2.61 -21.43
C THR A 357 13.27 -1.98 -20.88
N ILE A 358 13.15 -1.89 -19.55
CA ILE A 358 12.00 -1.25 -18.89
C ILE A 358 11.93 0.24 -19.24
N ASN A 359 13.06 0.94 -19.17
CA ASN A 359 13.12 2.37 -19.48
C ASN A 359 12.73 2.64 -20.93
N ASN A 360 13.21 1.83 -21.89
CA ASN A 360 12.85 1.98 -23.30
C ASN A 360 11.37 1.70 -23.54
N TYR A 361 10.82 0.63 -22.95
CA TYR A 361 9.40 0.32 -23.04
C TYR A 361 8.55 1.46 -22.46
N ASN A 362 8.95 2.02 -21.31
CA ASN A 362 8.23 3.13 -20.70
C ASN A 362 8.34 4.41 -21.50
N ALA A 363 9.53 4.76 -22.01
CA ALA A 363 9.70 5.94 -22.87
C ALA A 363 8.79 5.89 -24.11
N GLN A 364 8.53 4.69 -24.64
CA GLN A 364 7.65 4.49 -25.79
C GLN A 364 6.16 4.52 -25.44
N ASN A 365 5.75 3.89 -24.33
CA ASN A 365 4.34 3.66 -24.02
C ASN A 365 3.77 4.61 -22.95
N TYR A 366 4.64 5.18 -22.13
CA TYR A 366 4.32 6.05 -20.99
C TYR A 366 5.38 7.15 -20.85
N PRO A 367 5.48 8.08 -21.83
CA PRO A 367 6.58 9.05 -21.91
C PRO A 367 6.66 10.03 -20.73
N THR A 368 5.57 10.17 -19.98
CA THR A 368 5.47 11.01 -18.77
C THR A 368 5.66 10.22 -17.47
N LEU A 369 5.88 8.90 -17.54
CA LEU A 369 6.12 8.05 -16.39
C LEU A 369 7.48 8.35 -15.75
N ILE A 370 7.45 8.74 -14.49
CA ILE A 370 8.63 8.98 -13.67
C ILE A 370 8.86 7.74 -12.80
N ASN A 371 10.03 7.12 -12.92
CA ASN A 371 10.43 6.04 -12.02
C ASN A 371 10.77 6.63 -10.63
N LYS A 372 10.01 6.23 -9.62
CA LYS A 372 10.17 6.65 -8.23
C LYS A 372 11.23 5.84 -7.48
N GLY A 373 11.51 4.62 -7.92
CA GLY A 373 12.47 3.71 -7.29
C GLY A 373 11.85 2.37 -6.88
N VAL A 374 12.58 1.62 -6.06
CA VAL A 374 12.20 0.30 -5.57
C VAL A 374 11.31 0.45 -4.34
N TYR A 375 10.15 -0.22 -4.32
CA TYR A 375 9.26 -0.21 -3.15
C TYR A 375 9.07 -1.60 -2.53
N LEU A 376 9.37 -2.66 -3.29
CA LEU A 376 9.24 -4.03 -2.85
C LEU A 376 10.35 -4.90 -3.45
N VAL A 377 10.83 -5.87 -2.67
CA VAL A 377 11.80 -6.86 -3.11
C VAL A 377 11.45 -8.23 -2.56
N ARG A 378 11.60 -9.27 -3.38
CA ARG A 378 11.64 -10.68 -2.97
C ARG A 378 13.09 -11.15 -3.02
N ALA A 379 13.55 -11.76 -1.94
CA ALA A 379 14.93 -12.22 -1.82
C ALA A 379 15.06 -13.46 -0.94
N ARG A 380 16.23 -14.11 -0.99
CA ARG A 380 16.68 -15.04 0.04
C ARG A 380 17.69 -14.34 0.95
N ALA A 381 17.50 -14.47 2.25
CA ALA A 381 18.35 -13.91 3.28
C ALA A 381 18.87 -15.01 4.21
N ASP A 382 20.07 -14.82 4.78
CA ASP A 382 20.50 -15.59 5.94
C ASP A 382 19.53 -15.28 7.10
N THR A 383 19.01 -16.32 7.76
CA THR A 383 18.01 -16.13 8.82
C THR A 383 18.52 -15.27 9.97
N LYS A 384 19.84 -15.19 10.19
CA LYS A 384 20.43 -14.33 11.24
C LYS A 384 20.32 -12.83 10.92
N GLU A 385 20.20 -12.46 9.65
CA GLU A 385 20.09 -11.06 9.21
C GLU A 385 18.66 -10.52 9.33
N LEU A 386 17.65 -11.39 9.45
CA LEU A 386 16.24 -11.00 9.40
C LEU A 386 15.86 -9.91 10.40
N LEU A 387 16.42 -9.96 11.61
CA LEU A 387 16.16 -8.94 12.64
C LEU A 387 16.86 -7.62 12.31
N ALA A 388 18.06 -7.66 11.72
CA ALA A 388 18.77 -6.47 11.28
C ALA A 388 18.04 -5.79 10.12
N ILE A 389 17.61 -6.56 9.11
CA ILE A 389 16.79 -6.08 7.99
C ILE A 389 15.48 -5.46 8.51
N ALA A 390 14.81 -6.11 9.46
CA ALA A 390 13.54 -5.61 10.01
C ALA A 390 13.69 -4.33 10.85
N ALA A 391 14.90 -4.05 11.35
CA ALA A 391 15.21 -2.88 12.15
C ALA A 391 15.59 -1.65 11.30
N GLU A 392 15.78 -1.81 9.99
CA GLU A 392 16.08 -0.70 9.08
C GLU A 392 14.94 0.33 9.07
N PRO A 393 15.23 1.63 9.23
CA PRO A 393 14.19 2.65 9.40
C PRO A 393 13.31 2.82 8.16
N PHE A 394 13.82 2.46 6.97
CA PHE A 394 13.10 2.50 5.71
C PHE A 394 12.42 1.17 5.35
N VAL A 395 12.49 0.13 6.20
CA VAL A 395 11.75 -1.12 6.02
C VAL A 395 10.43 -1.05 6.76
N SER A 396 9.32 -1.07 6.02
CA SER A 396 7.99 -1.03 6.62
C SER A 396 7.58 -2.39 7.17
N PHE A 397 7.87 -3.45 6.40
CA PHE A 397 7.38 -4.81 6.64
C PHE A 397 8.29 -5.86 5.99
N ILE A 398 8.43 -7.02 6.66
CA ILE A 398 9.06 -8.23 6.11
C ILE A 398 8.08 -9.40 6.23
N ASP A 399 7.74 -10.01 5.10
CA ASP A 399 6.99 -11.26 5.01
C ASP A 399 7.96 -12.45 5.06
N VAL A 400 7.75 -13.36 6.01
CA VAL A 400 8.48 -14.62 6.12
C VAL A 400 7.58 -15.85 6.00
N ILE A 401 6.31 -15.66 5.64
CA ILE A 401 5.31 -16.73 5.55
C ILE A 401 5.76 -17.88 4.64
N PRO A 402 6.31 -17.64 3.43
CA PRO A 402 6.78 -18.74 2.61
C PRO A 402 7.78 -19.64 3.34
N SER A 403 8.70 -19.05 4.10
CA SER A 403 9.68 -19.80 4.90
C SER A 403 9.01 -20.57 6.05
N VAL A 404 8.06 -19.94 6.76
CA VAL A 404 7.33 -20.58 7.87
C VAL A 404 6.52 -21.78 7.40
N ILE A 405 5.80 -21.66 6.27
CA ILE A 405 4.99 -22.76 5.72
C ILE A 405 5.88 -23.93 5.30
N ARG A 406 7.01 -23.64 4.62
CA ARG A 406 7.97 -24.69 4.25
C ARG A 406 8.52 -25.42 5.45
N MET A 407 8.89 -24.70 6.51
CA MET A 407 9.34 -25.28 7.78
C MET A 407 8.27 -26.19 8.41
N GLU A 408 7.03 -25.73 8.49
CA GLU A 408 5.89 -26.51 9.01
C GLU A 408 5.69 -27.81 8.24
N LEU A 409 5.73 -27.75 6.90
CA LEU A 409 5.51 -28.91 6.04
C LEU A 409 6.69 -29.89 6.08
N VAL A 410 7.93 -29.39 6.16
CA VAL A 410 9.11 -30.22 6.40
C VAL A 410 8.99 -30.98 7.73
N ASN A 411 8.57 -30.29 8.80
CA ASN A 411 8.37 -30.91 10.11
C ASN A 411 7.26 -31.97 10.11
N LYS A 412 6.28 -31.84 9.22
CA LYS A 412 5.22 -32.84 8.98
C LYS A 412 5.66 -33.98 8.05
N GLY A 413 6.90 -33.96 7.54
CA GLY A 413 7.42 -35.00 6.64
C GLY A 413 6.89 -34.91 5.21
N VAL A 414 6.36 -33.76 4.78
CA VAL A 414 5.87 -33.57 3.41
C VAL A 414 7.06 -33.50 2.46
N ARG A 415 7.11 -34.45 1.51
CA ARG A 415 8.19 -34.52 0.51
C ARG A 415 8.15 -33.29 -0.40
N GLY A 416 9.32 -32.72 -0.69
CA GLY A 416 9.43 -31.54 -1.55
C GLY A 416 9.02 -30.21 -0.89
N ALA A 417 8.67 -30.22 0.41
CA ALA A 417 8.22 -29.04 1.15
C ALA A 417 9.16 -27.83 1.05
N THR A 418 10.47 -28.03 0.84
CA THR A 418 11.45 -26.94 0.71
C THR A 418 11.39 -26.17 -0.60
N GLN A 419 10.69 -26.68 -1.62
CA GLN A 419 10.62 -26.11 -2.97
C GLN A 419 9.19 -25.75 -3.40
N ILE A 420 8.23 -25.83 -2.49
CA ILE A 420 6.83 -25.55 -2.82
C ILE A 420 6.65 -24.10 -3.23
N ASN A 421 5.71 -23.89 -4.15
CA ASN A 421 5.17 -22.58 -4.42
C ASN A 421 4.21 -22.18 -3.30
N VAL A 422 4.39 -20.97 -2.78
CA VAL A 422 3.52 -20.39 -1.75
C VAL A 422 2.85 -19.18 -2.36
N ASP A 423 1.56 -19.32 -2.65
CA ASP A 423 0.75 -18.24 -3.17
C ASP A 423 0.20 -17.39 -2.02
N SER A 424 0.65 -16.13 -1.96
CA SER A 424 0.25 -15.16 -0.94
C SER A 424 -0.34 -13.93 -1.61
N THR A 425 -1.66 -13.95 -1.81
CA THR A 425 -2.43 -12.76 -2.22
C THR A 425 -2.34 -11.64 -1.18
N CYS A 426 -2.06 -12.00 0.07
CA CYS A 426 -1.87 -11.11 1.20
C CYS A 426 -0.69 -10.15 1.02
N ALA A 427 0.45 -10.67 0.58
CA ALA A 427 1.65 -9.86 0.34
C ALA A 427 1.38 -8.71 -0.65
N GLY A 428 0.71 -9.01 -1.75
CA GLY A 428 0.32 -8.02 -2.76
C GLY A 428 -0.63 -6.97 -2.19
N ALA A 429 -1.69 -7.39 -1.51
CA ALA A 429 -2.66 -6.47 -0.91
C ALA A 429 -2.03 -5.56 0.16
N ILE A 430 -1.11 -6.09 0.96
CA ILE A 430 -0.42 -5.31 2.00
C ILE A 430 0.59 -4.35 1.37
N SER A 431 1.32 -4.77 0.34
CA SER A 431 2.21 -3.86 -0.40
C SER A 431 1.43 -2.69 -0.97
N TYR A 432 0.24 -2.92 -1.51
CA TYR A 432 -0.65 -1.87 -2.00
C TYR A 432 -1.11 -0.92 -0.90
N VAL A 433 -1.45 -1.43 0.28
CA VAL A 433 -1.93 -0.60 1.39
C VAL A 433 -0.79 0.19 2.03
N VAL A 434 0.40 -0.39 2.17
CA VAL A 434 1.60 0.35 2.60
C VAL A 434 1.95 1.42 1.56
N GLU A 435 1.82 1.11 0.28
CA GLU A 435 2.11 2.05 -0.81
C GLU A 435 1.15 3.23 -0.87
N THR A 436 -0.15 2.92 -0.82
CA THR A 436 -1.21 3.92 -0.81
C THR A 436 -1.40 4.56 0.56
N GLY A 437 -0.47 4.37 1.50
CA GLY A 437 -0.54 4.98 2.84
C GLY A 437 -1.86 4.72 3.57
N LEU A 438 -2.62 3.70 3.17
CA LEU A 438 -3.82 3.26 3.88
C LEU A 438 -3.44 2.63 5.23
N TYR A 439 -2.15 2.27 5.40
CA TYR A 439 -1.57 1.68 6.59
C TYR A 439 -0.92 2.74 7.51
N ASP A 440 -1.60 3.08 8.61
CA ASP A 440 -1.15 4.06 9.62
C ASP A 440 -0.55 3.36 10.85
N LYS A 441 0.73 3.60 11.17
CA LYS A 441 1.40 3.08 12.39
C LYS A 441 1.35 4.06 13.58
N SER A 442 0.72 5.23 13.43
CA SER A 442 0.69 6.30 14.45
C SER A 442 -0.61 6.36 15.27
N LYS A 443 -1.54 5.45 15.00
CA LYS A 443 -2.63 5.06 15.91
C LYS A 443 -2.18 3.89 16.78
#